data_AF-A0A011VXP6-F1
#
_entry.id   AF-A0A011VXP6-F1
#
_cell.length_a   1.000
_cell.length_b   1.000
_cell.length_c   1.000
_cell.angle_alpha   90.00
_cell.angle_beta   90.00
_cell.angle_gamma   90.00
#
_symmetry.space_group_name_H-M   'P 1'
#
loop_
_entity.id
_entity.type
_entity.pdbx_description
1 polymer ?
#
loop_
_entity_poly.entity_id
_entity_poly.type
_entity_poly.pdbx_seq_one_letter_code
_entity_poly.pdbx_strand_id
1 'polypeptide(L)'
;MASSDNNFSKMQEDAMRRVMEMQQRSRDAVKHNSENDETSAEKTDIAGLFGGIKIDEEKALIAMLIFILYKQGADIKLLMGLAYLLL
;
A
#
# COMPACT_ATOMS: atom_id res chain seq x y z
N MET A 1 36.32 -16.68 -25.33
CA MET A 1 35.08 -16.77 -24.53
C MET A 1 34.67 -15.34 -24.15
N ALA A 2 34.00 -14.60 -25.05
CA ALA A 2 33.69 -13.16 -24.89
C ALA A 2 32.33 -12.76 -25.48
N SER A 3 31.47 -13.75 -25.81
CA SER A 3 30.23 -13.53 -26.56
C SER A 3 28.96 -13.48 -25.68
N SER A 4 29.03 -13.87 -24.41
CA SER A 4 27.87 -13.88 -23.51
C SER A 4 27.50 -12.49 -22.98
N ASP A 5 28.49 -11.63 -22.70
CA ASP A 5 28.24 -10.30 -22.11
C ASP A 5 27.56 -9.35 -23.11
N ASN A 6 27.91 -9.45 -24.39
CA ASN A 6 27.31 -8.65 -25.47
C ASN A 6 25.84 -9.04 -25.74
N ASN A 7 25.47 -10.31 -25.52
CA ASN A 7 24.10 -10.77 -25.69
C ASN A 7 23.21 -10.38 -24.50
N PHE A 8 23.77 -10.37 -23.30
CA PHE A 8 23.05 -9.92 -22.11
C PHE A 8 22.69 -8.43 -22.20
N SER A 9 23.62 -7.59 -22.67
CA SER A 9 23.35 -6.16 -22.90
C SER A 9 22.23 -5.94 -23.94
N LYS A 10 22.21 -6.73 -25.02
CA LYS A 10 21.14 -6.67 -26.04
C LYS A 10 19.77 -7.17 -25.54
N MET A 11 19.76 -8.17 -24.65
CA MET A 11 18.53 -8.63 -24.01
C MET A 11 17.99 -7.61 -23.01
N GLN A 12 18.86 -6.91 -22.28
CA GLN A 12 18.46 -5.83 -21.39
C GLN A 12 17.83 -4.67 -22.18
N GLU A 13 18.41 -4.31 -23.32
CA GLU A 13 17.88 -3.26 -24.19
C GLU A 13 16.49 -3.63 -24.75
N ASP A 14 16.30 -4.87 -25.22
CA ASP A 14 15.00 -5.34 -25.72
C ASP A 14 13.95 -5.46 -24.59
N ALA A 15 14.37 -5.90 -23.39
CA ALA A 15 13.49 -5.98 -22.23
C ALA A 15 12.99 -4.60 -21.79
N MET A 16 13.88 -3.61 -21.67
CA MET A 16 13.49 -2.26 -21.28
C MET A 16 12.56 -1.62 -22.33
N ARG A 17 12.83 -1.85 -23.63
CA ARG A 17 12.00 -1.34 -24.72
C ARG A 17 10.56 -1.85 -24.65
N ARG A 18 10.38 -3.16 -24.39
CA ARG A 18 9.04 -3.76 -24.22
C ARG A 18 8.36 -3.33 -22.92
N VAL A 19 9.12 -3.12 -21.85
CA VAL A 19 8.58 -2.62 -20.58
C VAL A 19 8.02 -1.20 -20.75
N MET A 20 8.70 -0.32 -21.49
CA MET A 20 8.21 1.04 -21.75
C MET A 20 6.88 1.01 -22.52
N GLU A 21 6.77 0.15 -23.54
CA GLU A 21 5.53 -0.06 -24.28
C GLU A 21 4.40 -0.59 -23.39
N MET A 22 4.71 -1.60 -22.56
CA MET A 22 3.74 -2.15 -21.62
C MET A 22 3.33 -1.14 -20.55
N GLN A 23 4.24 -0.29 -20.05
CA GLN A 23 3.91 0.74 -19.06
C GLN A 23 3.02 1.84 -19.65
N GLN A 24 3.28 2.27 -20.89
CA GLN A 24 2.43 3.23 -21.59
C GLN A 24 1.02 2.65 -21.79
N ARG A 25 0.94 1.42 -22.31
CA ARG A 25 -0.33 0.74 -22.55
C ARG A 25 -1.08 0.40 -21.26
N SER A 26 -0.35 0.09 -20.19
CA SER A 26 -0.94 -0.14 -18.86
C SER A 26 -1.48 1.14 -18.26
N ARG A 27 -0.79 2.28 -18.43
CA ARG A 27 -1.30 3.58 -17.96
C ARG A 27 -2.57 3.99 -18.68
N ASP A 28 -2.62 3.80 -20.00
CA ASP A 28 -3.82 4.12 -20.78
C ASP A 28 -4.97 3.15 -20.46
N ALA A 29 -4.69 1.85 -20.24
CA ALA A 29 -5.70 0.88 -19.80
C ALA A 29 -6.22 1.16 -18.38
N VAL A 30 -5.35 1.55 -17.45
CA VAL A 30 -5.73 1.93 -16.08
C VAL A 30 -6.51 3.24 -16.07
N LYS A 31 -6.21 4.18 -16.97
CA LYS A 31 -6.96 5.44 -17.13
C LYS A 31 -8.32 5.25 -17.81
N HIS A 32 -8.44 4.32 -18.76
CA HIS A 32 -9.71 4.04 -19.44
C HIS A 32 -10.65 3.12 -18.64
N ASN A 33 -10.15 2.43 -17.61
CA ASN A 33 -10.97 1.69 -16.66
C ASN A 33 -11.63 2.56 -15.57
N SER A 34 -11.57 3.90 -15.69
CA SER A 34 -12.25 4.85 -14.79
C SER A 34 -13.62 5.31 -15.29
N GLU A 35 -14.16 4.78 -16.40
CA GLU A 35 -15.46 5.22 -16.93
C GLU A 35 -16.54 4.15 -17.10
N ASN A 36 -16.27 2.86 -16.88
CA ASN A 36 -17.34 1.84 -16.81
C ASN A 36 -16.82 0.59 -16.08
N ASP A 37 -17.06 0.51 -14.77
CA ASP A 37 -17.72 -0.64 -14.15
C ASP A 37 -17.83 -0.44 -12.64
N GLU A 38 -19.08 -0.43 -12.17
CA GLU A 38 -19.45 -0.59 -10.78
C GLU A 38 -19.08 -1.99 -10.30
N THR A 39 -17.84 -2.20 -9.91
CA THR A 39 -17.50 -3.17 -8.87
C THR A 39 -16.28 -2.62 -8.15
N SER A 40 -16.54 -1.78 -7.14
CA SER A 40 -15.56 -1.41 -6.12
C SER A 40 -14.99 -2.69 -5.54
N ALA A 41 -13.88 -3.15 -6.12
CA ALA A 41 -12.88 -3.88 -5.38
C ALA A 41 -12.48 -2.95 -4.24
N GLU A 42 -13.17 -3.14 -3.11
CA GLU A 42 -12.86 -2.60 -1.81
C GLU A 42 -11.47 -3.10 -1.44
N LYS A 43 -10.45 -2.56 -2.08
CA LYS A 43 -9.19 -2.36 -1.41
C LYS A 43 -9.54 -1.36 -0.36
N THR A 44 -9.83 -1.84 0.83
CA THR A 44 -9.89 -1.04 2.05
C THR A 44 -8.51 -0.42 2.16
N ASP A 45 -8.33 0.73 1.50
CA ASP A 45 -7.09 1.48 1.54
C ASP A 45 -6.95 1.95 2.97
N ILE A 46 -6.19 1.18 3.75
CA ILE A 46 -5.97 1.41 5.16
C ILE A 46 -5.38 2.81 5.36
N ALA A 47 -4.57 3.28 4.41
CA ALA A 47 -4.08 4.65 4.33
C ALA A 47 -5.18 5.70 4.08
N GLY A 48 -6.24 5.37 3.32
CA GLY A 48 -7.41 6.23 3.14
C GLY A 48 -8.32 6.27 4.37
N LEU A 49 -8.46 5.13 5.05
CA LEU A 49 -9.19 5.03 6.32
C LEU A 49 -8.49 5.83 7.43
N PHE A 50 -7.16 5.78 7.50
CA PHE A 50 -6.36 6.59 8.41
C PHE A 50 -6.16 8.04 7.95
N GLY A 51 -6.21 8.33 6.65
CA GLY A 51 -6.04 9.67 6.08
C GLY A 51 -7.19 10.63 6.36
N GLY A 52 -8.40 10.11 6.60
CA GLY A 52 -9.55 10.89 7.07
C GLY A 52 -9.57 11.12 8.59
N ILE A 53 -8.79 10.34 9.34
CA ILE A 53 -8.67 10.46 10.80
C ILE A 53 -7.58 11.50 11.06
N LYS A 54 -7.91 12.61 11.72
CA LYS A 54 -6.92 13.56 12.23
C LYS A 54 -6.12 12.85 13.33
N ILE A 55 -5.05 12.17 12.96
CA ILE A 55 -4.15 11.50 13.90
C ILE A 55 -3.29 12.60 14.52
N ASP A 56 -3.81 13.17 15.61
CA ASP A 56 -3.04 14.07 16.46
C ASP A 56 -1.98 13.26 17.24
N GLU A 57 -0.95 13.96 17.71
CA GLU A 57 0.16 13.36 18.46
C GLU A 57 -0.33 12.54 19.66
N GLU A 58 -1.38 13.01 20.32
CA GLU A 58 -2.05 12.33 21.44
C GLU A 58 -2.67 10.99 21.02
N LYS A 59 -3.39 10.95 19.89
CA LYS A 59 -4.01 9.73 19.36
C LYS A 59 -2.96 8.73 18.86
N ALA A 60 -1.86 9.22 18.27
CA ALA A 60 -0.73 8.38 17.86
C ALA A 60 -0.05 7.71 19.06
N LEU A 61 0.16 8.46 20.15
CA LEU A 61 0.78 7.95 21.38
C LEU A 61 -0.11 6.90 22.05
N ILE A 62 -1.42 7.15 22.11
CA ILE A 62 -2.41 6.17 22.59
C ILE A 62 -2.43 4.92 21.71
N ALA A 63 -2.47 5.07 20.38
CA ALA A 63 -2.46 3.95 19.45
C ALA A 63 -1.18 3.10 19.57
N MET A 64 -0.03 3.74 19.75
CA MET A 64 1.24 3.05 20.02
C MET A 64 1.20 2.27 21.33
N LEU A 65 0.60 2.84 22.37
CA LEU A 65 0.49 2.23 23.69
C LEU A 65 -0.47 1.02 23.67
N ILE A 66 -1.62 1.16 23.00
CA ILE A 66 -2.55 0.05 22.70
C ILE A 66 -1.81 -1.07 21.97
N PHE A 67 -1.00 -0.75 20.95
CA PHE A 67 -0.27 -1.74 20.17
C PHE A 67 0.71 -2.56 21.03
N ILE A 68 1.47 -1.89 21.89
CA ILE A 68 2.43 -2.55 22.80
C ILE A 68 1.68 -3.43 23.80
N LEU A 69 0.62 -2.91 24.41
CA LEU A 69 -0.20 -3.62 25.39
C LEU A 69 -0.90 -4.83 24.79
N TYR A 70 -1.44 -4.73 23.58
CA TYR A 70 -2.02 -5.84 22.84
C TYR A 70 -1.01 -6.98 22.66
N LYS A 71 0.23 -6.63 22.26
CA LYS A 71 1.33 -7.60 22.09
C LYS A 71 1.75 -8.27 23.38
N GLN A 72 1.64 -7.58 24.52
CA GLN A 72 1.96 -8.11 25.85
C GLN A 72 0.78 -8.86 26.50
N GLY A 73 -0.39 -8.89 25.85
CA GLY A 73 -1.58 -9.54 26.40
C GLY A 73 -2.18 -8.79 27.60
N ALA A 74 -2.11 -7.46 27.59
CA ALA A 74 -2.76 -6.63 28.60
C ALA A 74 -4.27 -6.84 28.63
N ASP A 75 -4.89 -6.54 29.77
CA ASP A 75 -6.31 -6.79 30.03
C ASP A 75 -7.22 -6.20 28.92
N ILE A 76 -8.12 -7.01 28.38
CA ILE A 76 -8.99 -6.65 27.25
C ILE A 76 -9.87 -5.44 27.60
N LYS A 77 -10.22 -5.28 28.88
CA LYS A 77 -10.99 -4.14 29.39
C LYS A 77 -10.19 -2.84 29.32
N LEU A 78 -8.89 -2.91 29.58
CA LEU A 78 -7.98 -1.78 29.47
C LEU A 78 -7.79 -1.38 28.00
N LEU A 79 -7.65 -2.36 27.11
CA LEU A 79 -7.50 -2.13 25.67
C LEU A 79 -8.75 -1.45 25.08
N MET A 80 -9.95 -1.92 25.47
CA MET A 80 -11.22 -1.30 25.07
C MET A 80 -11.39 0.13 25.59
N GLY A 81 -10.95 0.41 26.82
CA GLY A 81 -10.99 1.77 27.37
C GLY A 81 -10.11 2.75 26.60
N LEU A 82 -8.89 2.34 26.25
CA LEU A 82 -7.98 3.15 25.44
C LEU A 82 -8.48 3.30 23.99
N ALA A 83 -9.05 2.25 23.40
CA ALA A 83 -9.65 2.31 22.07
C ALA A 83 -10.87 3.25 22.03
N TYR A 84 -11.68 3.27 23.09
CA TYR A 84 -12.81 4.21 23.21
C TYR A 84 -12.36 5.66 23.30
N LEU A 85 -11.20 5.93 23.90
CA LEU A 85 -10.61 7.27 23.97
C LEU A 85 -10.13 7.77 22.58
N LEU A 86 -9.90 6.85 21.64
CA LEU A 86 -9.48 7.18 20.27
C LEU A 86 -10.68 7.58 19.39
N LEU A 87 -11.88 7.05 19.67
CA LEU A 87 -13.14 7.36 18.98
C LEU A 87 -13.56 8.83 19.22
#